data_AF-A0A3S4GIZ3-F1
#
_entry.id   AF-A0A3S4GIZ3-F1
#
_cell.length_a   1.000
_cell.length_b   1.000
_cell.length_c   1.000
_cell.angle_alpha   90.00
_cell.angle_beta   90.00
_cell.angle_gamma   90.00
#
_symmetry.space_group_name_H-M   'P 1'
#
loop_
_entity.id
_entity.type
_entity.pdbx_description
1 polymer ?
#
loop_
_entity_poly.entity_id
_entity_poly.type
_entity_poly.pdbx_seq_one_letter_code
_entity_poly.pdbx_strand_id
1 'polypeptide(L)'
;MPPHVGDIGFLGICDRDISAVKATRQAAMPGSKRTHNYADAIWLGGVLNGAPVQFVEFADNQIRVISPWKVEISAPEGIVNASKSFTVNSPKIALNGDAAVSQGLNVTGQSELSGGAQIGGIDFGNHVHSGVKSGGSTTQGPQ
;
A
#
# COMPACT_ATOMS: atom_id res chain seq x y z
N MET A 1 0.23 -13.93 -12.40
CA MET A 1 1.70 -14.10 -12.40
C MET A 1 2.09 -14.71 -13.74
N PRO A 2 2.91 -14.03 -14.56
CA PRO A 2 3.43 -14.66 -15.78
C PRO A 2 4.27 -15.88 -15.39
N PRO A 3 4.14 -17.02 -16.10
CA PRO A 3 4.94 -18.20 -15.82
C PRO A 3 6.42 -17.94 -16.13
N HIS A 4 7.31 -18.51 -15.32
CA HIS A 4 8.75 -18.55 -15.56
C HIS A 4 9.16 -19.93 -16.08
N VAL A 5 10.33 -19.97 -16.75
CA VAL A 5 10.91 -21.24 -17.20
C VAL A 5 11.18 -22.13 -15.98
N GLY A 6 10.61 -23.33 -15.99
CA GLY A 6 10.70 -24.28 -14.88
C GLY A 6 9.47 -24.33 -13.97
N ASP A 7 8.52 -23.39 -14.11
CA ASP A 7 7.26 -23.44 -13.36
C ASP A 7 6.43 -24.67 -13.78
N ILE A 8 5.94 -25.40 -12.78
CA ILE A 8 4.93 -26.45 -12.92
C ILE A 8 3.56 -25.79 -12.75
N GLY A 9 2.54 -26.28 -13.46
CA GLY A 9 1.21 -25.70 -13.41
C GLY A 9 0.17 -26.48 -14.16
N PHE A 10 -1.04 -25.93 -14.15
CA PHE A 10 -2.18 -26.58 -14.78
C PHE A 10 -2.31 -26.14 -16.24
N LEU A 11 -2.43 -27.12 -17.13
CA LEU A 11 -2.65 -26.89 -18.54
C LEU A 11 -4.04 -27.42 -18.93
N GLY A 12 -4.91 -26.53 -19.40
CA GLY A 12 -6.19 -26.91 -19.99
C GLY A 12 -6.05 -26.98 -21.51
N ILE A 13 -6.39 -28.12 -22.12
CA ILE A 13 -6.36 -28.30 -23.58
C ILE A 13 -7.77 -28.09 -24.12
N CYS A 14 -7.94 -27.15 -25.04
CA CYS A 14 -9.23 -26.87 -25.65
C CYS A 14 -9.66 -27.97 -26.64
N ASP A 15 -10.97 -28.14 -26.78
CA ASP A 15 -11.57 -29.12 -27.69
C ASP A 15 -11.26 -28.84 -29.17
N ARG A 16 -11.04 -27.56 -29.51
CA ARG A 16 -10.85 -27.08 -30.89
C ARG A 16 -9.73 -26.05 -30.97
N ASP A 17 -9.29 -25.80 -32.20
CA ASP A 17 -8.33 -24.74 -32.54
C ASP A 17 -8.77 -23.36 -32.04
N ILE A 18 -7.93 -22.73 -31.21
CA ILE A 18 -8.20 -21.40 -30.63
C ILE A 18 -7.35 -20.28 -31.24
N SER A 19 -6.65 -20.52 -32.35
CA SER A 19 -5.82 -19.52 -33.03
C SER A 19 -6.61 -18.26 -33.43
N ALA A 20 -7.80 -18.43 -33.99
CA ALA A 20 -8.65 -17.32 -34.43
C ALA A 20 -9.13 -16.47 -33.24
N VAL A 21 -9.65 -17.10 -32.18
CA VAL A 21 -10.12 -16.37 -30.98
C VAL A 21 -8.97 -15.70 -30.22
N LYS A 22 -7.76 -16.30 -30.21
CA LYS A 22 -6.54 -15.67 -29.67
C LYS A 22 -6.15 -14.41 -30.44
N ALA A 23 -6.22 -14.45 -31.77
CA ALA A 23 -5.83 -13.33 -32.63
C ALA A 23 -6.85 -12.18 -32.60
N THR A 24 -8.14 -12.49 -32.64
CA THR A 24 -9.20 -11.47 -32.80
C THR A 24 -9.77 -10.99 -31.46
N ARG A 25 -9.66 -11.79 -30.40
CA ARG A 25 -10.35 -11.58 -29.11
C ARG A 25 -11.86 -11.47 -29.26
N GLN A 26 -12.43 -12.14 -30.26
CA GLN A 26 -13.86 -12.21 -30.56
C GLN A 26 -14.29 -13.66 -30.78
N ALA A 27 -15.59 -13.92 -30.77
CA ALA A 27 -16.12 -15.21 -31.18
C ALA A 27 -15.68 -15.53 -32.62
N ALA A 28 -15.14 -16.73 -32.85
CA ALA A 28 -14.65 -17.15 -34.15
C ALA A 28 -14.80 -18.67 -34.33
N MET A 29 -14.91 -19.09 -35.59
CA MET A 29 -14.83 -20.51 -35.95
C MET A 29 -13.39 -21.03 -35.78
N PRO A 30 -13.19 -22.33 -35.52
CA PRO A 30 -11.86 -22.93 -35.42
C PRO A 30 -11.03 -22.71 -36.69
N GLY A 31 -9.75 -22.31 -36.53
CA GLY A 31 -8.83 -22.07 -37.64
C GLY A 31 -8.37 -23.33 -38.37
N SER A 32 -8.61 -24.50 -37.79
CA SER A 32 -8.31 -25.80 -38.36
C SER A 32 -9.23 -26.88 -37.76
N LYS A 33 -9.09 -28.12 -38.23
CA LYS A 33 -9.78 -29.30 -37.68
C LYS A 33 -9.07 -29.91 -36.48
N ARG A 34 -8.04 -29.26 -35.94
CA ARG A 34 -7.28 -29.77 -34.80
C ARG A 34 -8.16 -29.83 -33.55
N THR A 35 -8.01 -30.90 -32.78
CA THR A 35 -8.77 -31.17 -31.56
C THR A 35 -7.82 -31.67 -30.47
N HIS A 36 -8.05 -31.25 -29.23
CA HIS A 36 -7.28 -31.72 -28.06
C HIS A 36 -5.75 -31.65 -28.26
N ASN A 37 -5.26 -30.55 -28.83
CA ASN A 37 -3.85 -30.39 -29.17
C ASN A 37 -3.17 -29.37 -28.27
N TYR A 38 -1.90 -29.64 -27.93
CA TYR A 38 -1.09 -28.79 -27.06
C TYR A 38 -0.95 -27.34 -27.56
N ALA A 39 -0.98 -27.11 -28.88
CA ALA A 39 -0.95 -25.76 -29.45
C ALA A 39 -2.21 -24.93 -29.13
N ASP A 40 -3.30 -25.59 -28.73
CA ASP A 40 -4.56 -24.99 -28.29
C ASP A 40 -4.74 -25.03 -26.77
N ALA A 41 -3.63 -25.13 -26.04
CA ALA A 41 -3.67 -25.14 -24.60
C ALA A 41 -3.71 -23.72 -23.99
N ILE A 42 -4.25 -23.65 -22.76
CA ILE A 42 -4.29 -22.49 -21.89
C ILE A 42 -3.61 -22.85 -20.58
N TRP A 43 -2.66 -22.03 -20.15
CA TRP A 43 -2.01 -22.15 -18.86
C TRP A 43 -2.85 -21.49 -17.76
N LEU A 44 -3.21 -22.25 -16.73
CA LEU A 44 -4.05 -21.83 -15.61
C LEU A 44 -3.25 -21.84 -14.30
N GLY A 45 -2.18 -21.04 -14.26
CA GLY A 45 -1.43 -20.79 -13.04
C GLY A 45 -0.49 -21.92 -12.61
N GLY A 46 0.40 -21.58 -11.66
CA GLY A 46 1.40 -22.50 -11.14
C GLY A 46 0.84 -23.42 -10.05
N VAL A 47 1.28 -24.68 -10.06
CA VAL A 47 0.89 -25.74 -9.12
C VAL A 47 2.15 -26.55 -8.81
N LEU A 48 2.34 -27.01 -7.58
CA LEU A 48 3.52 -27.78 -7.14
C LEU A 48 4.87 -27.05 -7.25
N ASN A 49 4.87 -25.73 -7.35
CA ASN A 49 6.09 -24.92 -7.24
C ASN A 49 6.50 -24.73 -5.77
N GLY A 50 7.71 -24.19 -5.55
CA GLY A 50 8.13 -23.74 -4.22
C GLY A 50 7.19 -22.69 -3.62
N ALA A 51 7.25 -22.48 -2.30
CA ALA A 51 6.43 -21.50 -1.62
C ALA A 51 6.64 -20.08 -2.22
N PRO A 52 5.57 -19.33 -2.53
CA PRO A 52 5.71 -18.01 -3.12
C PRO A 52 6.34 -17.03 -2.12
N VAL A 53 7.26 -16.19 -2.60
CA VAL A 53 7.90 -15.12 -1.81
C VAL A 53 7.23 -13.75 -2.00
N GLN A 54 6.29 -13.65 -2.93
CA GLN A 54 5.50 -12.47 -3.24
C GLN A 54 4.06 -12.90 -3.54
N PHE A 55 3.10 -12.43 -2.76
CA PHE A 55 1.70 -12.86 -2.88
C PHE A 55 0.71 -11.93 -2.19
N VAL A 56 -0.56 -12.04 -2.61
CA VAL A 56 -1.73 -11.63 -1.83
C VAL A 56 -2.44 -12.92 -1.41
N GLU A 57 -2.50 -13.18 -0.11
CA GLU A 57 -3.13 -14.37 0.44
C GLU A 57 -4.42 -13.98 1.16
N PHE A 58 -5.49 -14.71 0.86
CA PHE A 58 -6.75 -14.70 1.58
C PHE A 58 -6.76 -15.93 2.49
N ALA A 59 -6.69 -15.71 3.80
CA ALA A 59 -6.70 -16.76 4.81
C ALA A 59 -7.87 -16.55 5.78
N ASP A 60 -8.08 -17.50 6.68
CA ASP A 60 -9.11 -17.38 7.70
C ASP A 60 -8.88 -16.12 8.54
N ASN A 61 -9.86 -15.22 8.53
CA ASN A 61 -9.88 -13.95 9.27
C ASN A 61 -8.76 -12.94 8.92
N GLN A 62 -8.02 -13.09 7.81
CA GLN A 62 -7.00 -12.12 7.42
C GLN A 62 -6.71 -12.07 5.91
N ILE A 63 -6.13 -10.95 5.47
CA ILE A 63 -5.49 -10.80 4.16
C ILE A 63 -4.03 -10.42 4.38
N ARG A 64 -3.09 -11.11 3.73
CA ARG A 64 -1.66 -10.78 3.76
C ARG A 64 -1.19 -10.31 2.38
N VAL A 65 -0.52 -9.16 2.34
CA VAL A 65 0.12 -8.63 1.12
C VAL A 65 1.62 -8.61 1.36
N ILE A 66 2.34 -9.50 0.70
CA ILE A 66 3.78 -9.71 0.86
C ILE A 66 4.50 -9.40 -0.45
N SER A 67 5.51 -8.54 -0.39
CA SER A 67 6.37 -8.17 -1.52
C SER A 67 7.82 -8.04 -1.05
N PRO A 68 8.80 -8.61 -1.78
CA PRO A 68 10.22 -8.51 -1.42
C PRO A 68 10.81 -7.12 -1.65
N TRP A 69 10.10 -6.22 -2.35
CA TRP A 69 10.62 -4.91 -2.72
C TRP A 69 9.66 -3.77 -2.41
N LYS A 70 8.57 -3.64 -3.18
CA LYS A 70 7.64 -2.51 -3.09
C LYS A 70 6.19 -2.99 -3.14
N VAL A 71 5.34 -2.31 -2.38
CA VAL A 71 3.89 -2.29 -2.55
C VAL A 71 3.50 -0.84 -2.80
N GLU A 72 2.79 -0.57 -3.90
CA GLU A 72 2.28 0.76 -4.26
C GLU A 72 0.77 0.70 -4.40
N ILE A 73 0.08 1.62 -3.72
CA ILE A 73 -1.38 1.76 -3.77
C ILE A 73 -1.65 3.19 -4.25
N SER A 74 -2.27 3.32 -5.42
CA SER A 74 -2.60 4.61 -6.03
C SER A 74 -4.08 4.66 -6.32
N ALA A 75 -4.75 5.66 -5.77
CA ALA A 75 -6.16 5.94 -5.98
C ALA A 75 -6.41 7.45 -5.73
N PRO A 76 -7.42 8.06 -6.38
CA PRO A 76 -7.82 9.44 -6.09
C PRO A 76 -8.28 9.65 -4.63
N GLU A 77 -8.84 8.61 -4.01
CA GLU A 77 -9.30 8.61 -2.62
C GLU A 77 -8.95 7.25 -1.96
N GLY A 78 -8.57 7.27 -0.68
CA GLY A 78 -8.24 6.07 0.08
C GLY A 78 -8.74 6.18 1.52
N ILE A 79 -9.43 5.14 1.99
CA ILE A 79 -10.00 5.06 3.35
C ILE A 79 -9.61 3.70 3.96
N VAL A 80 -9.05 3.72 5.18
CA VAL A 80 -8.73 2.50 5.95
C VAL A 80 -9.51 2.55 7.25
N ASN A 81 -10.53 1.69 7.37
CA ASN A 81 -11.36 1.58 8.57
C ASN A 81 -10.94 0.38 9.42
N ALA A 82 -10.45 0.63 10.64
CA ALA A 82 -10.11 -0.41 11.61
C ALA A 82 -10.69 -0.06 12.98
N SER A 83 -11.59 -0.89 13.50
CA SER A 83 -12.33 -0.61 14.75
C SER A 83 -11.54 -0.85 16.04
N LYS A 84 -10.40 -1.56 15.95
CA LYS A 84 -9.55 -1.87 17.10
C LYS A 84 -8.28 -1.01 17.11
N SER A 85 -7.49 -1.08 16.04
CA SER A 85 -6.24 -0.34 15.89
C SER A 85 -5.78 -0.29 14.44
N PHE A 86 -4.95 0.71 14.13
CA PHE A 86 -4.19 0.80 12.89
C PHE A 86 -2.72 1.07 13.26
N THR A 87 -1.82 0.14 12.94
CA THR A 87 -0.40 0.21 13.30
C THR A 87 0.46 0.29 12.04
N VAL A 88 1.36 1.26 11.98
CA VAL A 88 2.35 1.41 10.91
C VAL A 88 3.75 1.29 11.50
N ASN A 89 4.49 0.24 11.11
CA ASN A 89 5.86 0.00 11.57
C ASN A 89 6.83 0.32 10.43
N SER A 90 7.55 1.43 10.54
CA SER A 90 8.59 1.84 9.59
C SER A 90 9.61 2.74 10.29
N PRO A 91 10.91 2.66 9.94
CA PRO A 91 11.90 3.65 10.40
C PRO A 91 11.57 5.09 10.00
N LYS A 92 10.82 5.28 8.91
CA LYS A 92 10.34 6.59 8.44
C LYS A 92 8.91 6.48 7.92
N ILE A 93 8.05 7.36 8.41
CA ILE A 93 6.67 7.54 7.94
C ILE A 93 6.57 8.98 7.44
N ALA A 94 6.13 9.19 6.20
CA ALA A 94 5.94 10.51 5.61
C ALA A 94 4.46 10.76 5.36
N LEU A 95 3.93 11.85 5.93
CA LEU A 95 2.59 12.38 5.69
C LEU A 95 2.79 13.76 5.05
N ASN A 96 2.73 13.83 3.71
CA ASN A 96 3.13 15.03 2.97
C ASN A 96 2.00 16.08 2.83
N GLY A 97 0.81 15.79 3.36
CA GLY A 97 -0.31 16.72 3.43
C GLY A 97 -0.69 16.99 4.87
N ASP A 98 -1.74 17.79 5.06
CA ASP A 98 -2.26 18.12 6.39
C ASP A 98 -2.72 16.85 7.12
N ALA A 99 -2.35 16.74 8.40
CA ALA A 99 -2.71 15.63 9.27
C ALA A 99 -3.60 16.12 10.41
N ALA A 100 -4.78 15.52 10.54
CA ALA A 100 -5.70 15.77 11.65
C ALA A 100 -5.68 14.58 12.62
N VAL A 101 -5.33 14.83 13.88
CA VAL A 101 -5.40 13.85 14.98
C VAL A 101 -6.40 14.38 16.00
N SER A 102 -7.59 13.78 16.05
CA SER A 102 -8.69 14.28 16.90
C SER A 102 -8.57 13.86 18.37
N GLN A 103 -7.83 12.77 18.63
CA GLN A 103 -7.58 12.26 19.97
C GLN A 103 -6.19 12.72 20.48
N GLY A 104 -5.58 11.98 21.39
CA GLY A 104 -4.23 12.30 21.87
C GLY A 104 -3.13 12.01 20.85
N LEU A 105 -2.08 12.82 20.89
CA LEU A 105 -0.80 12.58 20.22
C LEU A 105 0.29 12.44 21.28
N ASN A 106 1.01 11.31 21.28
CA ASN A 106 2.18 11.10 22.12
C ASN A 106 3.42 10.97 21.24
N VAL A 107 4.38 11.89 21.42
CA VAL A 107 5.66 11.87 20.69
C VAL A 107 6.78 11.67 21.70
N THR A 108 7.45 10.53 21.63
CA THR A 108 8.56 10.19 22.53
C THR A 108 9.90 10.75 22.05
N GLY A 109 10.02 11.03 20.76
CA GLY A 109 11.16 11.72 20.17
C GLY A 109 11.00 13.24 20.15
N GLN A 110 11.95 13.93 19.53
CA GLN A 110 11.84 15.36 19.28
C GLN A 110 10.82 15.65 18.18
N SER A 111 10.11 16.78 18.31
CA SER A 111 9.24 17.33 17.27
C SER A 111 9.84 18.64 16.77
N GLU A 112 9.92 18.81 15.46
CA GLU A 112 10.28 20.07 14.82
C GLU A 112 9.03 20.68 14.18
N LEU A 113 8.63 21.87 14.66
CA LEU A 113 7.41 22.58 14.24
C LEU A 113 7.81 23.93 13.64
N SER A 114 8.39 23.91 12.44
CA SER A 114 8.94 25.10 11.79
C SER A 114 7.88 26.17 11.44
N GLY A 115 6.62 25.76 11.28
CA GLY A 115 5.48 26.66 11.09
C GLY A 115 4.89 27.24 12.39
N GLY A 116 5.43 26.86 13.56
CA GLY A 116 4.89 27.21 14.86
C GLY A 116 3.89 26.18 15.41
N ALA A 117 3.38 26.47 16.61
CA ALA A 117 2.45 25.61 17.33
C ALA A 117 1.40 26.46 18.05
N GLN A 118 0.13 26.08 17.97
CA GLN A 118 -0.92 26.68 18.78
C GLN A 118 -1.35 25.69 19.87
N ILE A 119 -1.39 26.14 21.13
CA ILE A 119 -1.75 25.32 22.28
C ILE A 119 -2.96 25.98 22.95
N GLY A 120 -4.12 25.34 22.89
CA GLY A 120 -5.36 25.88 23.48
C GLY A 120 -5.76 27.26 22.93
N GLY A 121 -5.48 27.53 21.65
CA GLY A 121 -5.75 28.83 21.01
C GLY A 121 -4.62 29.86 21.15
N ILE A 122 -3.57 29.57 21.92
CA ILE A 122 -2.43 30.47 22.14
C ILE A 122 -1.31 30.09 21.19
N ASP A 123 -0.87 31.03 20.35
CA ASP A 123 0.31 30.82 19.50
C ASP A 123 1.57 30.79 20.35
N PHE A 124 2.25 29.65 20.35
CA PHE A 124 3.46 29.43 21.12
C PHE A 124 4.60 30.36 20.69
N GLY A 125 4.68 30.73 19.41
CA GLY A 125 5.76 31.58 18.89
C GLY A 125 5.70 33.03 19.39
N ASN A 126 4.50 33.53 19.69
CA ASN A 126 4.26 34.93 20.05
C ASN A 126 3.60 35.11 21.43
N HIS A 127 3.43 34.05 22.22
CA HIS A 127 2.76 34.17 23.51
C HIS A 127 3.53 35.07 24.49
N VAL A 128 2.77 35.78 25.32
CA VAL A 128 3.30 36.68 26.35
C VAL A 128 2.68 36.35 27.70
N HIS A 129 3.38 36.69 28.78
CA HIS A 129 2.89 36.59 30.15
C HIS A 129 2.53 37.97 30.70
N SER A 130 1.29 38.17 31.13
CA SER A 130 0.84 39.41 31.80
C SER A 130 1.03 39.34 33.32
N GLY A 131 0.97 40.49 34.01
CA GLY A 131 0.95 40.55 35.48
C GLY A 131 2.33 40.48 36.15
N VAL A 132 3.40 40.63 35.38
CA VAL A 132 4.78 40.69 35.89
C VAL A 132 5.25 42.14 36.02
N LYS A 133 6.02 42.47 37.07
CA LYS A 133 6.73 43.75 37.18
C LYS A 133 8.10 43.62 36.52
N SER A 134 8.26 44.24 35.36
CA SER A 134 9.51 44.19 34.61
C SER A 134 10.66 44.83 35.41
N GLY A 135 11.76 44.10 35.55
CA GLY A 135 13.04 44.65 36.00
C GLY A 135 13.78 45.36 34.86
N GLY A 136 14.96 45.91 35.15
CA GLY A 136 15.80 46.60 34.14
C GLY A 136 16.60 45.67 33.22
N SER A 137 16.57 44.36 33.45
CA SER A 137 17.34 43.38 32.67
C SER A 137 16.52 42.81 31.51
N THR A 138 17.19 42.57 30.38
CA THR A 138 16.64 41.78 29.26
C THR A 138 16.99 40.31 29.50
N THR A 139 16.02 39.41 29.33
CA THR A 139 16.30 37.97 29.36
C THR A 139 17.07 37.55 28.11
N GLN A 140 17.92 36.53 28.21
CA GLN A 140 18.42 35.86 27.01
C GLN A 140 17.28 35.14 26.29
N GLY A 141 17.50 34.72 25.04
CA GLY A 141 16.55 33.88 24.33
C GLY A 141 16.24 32.58 25.07
N PRO A 142 15.12 31.89 24.74
CA PRO A 142 14.80 30.57 25.29
C PRO A 142 15.99 29.62 25.11
N GLN A 143 16.34 28.87 26.15
CA GLN A 143 17.31 27.78 26.08
C GLN A 143 16.62 26.45 25.79
#